data_AF-A0A446B6P2-F1
#
_entry.id   AF-A0A446B6P2-F1
#
_cell.length_a   1.000
_cell.length_b   1.000
_cell.length_c   1.000
_cell.angle_alpha   90.00
_cell.angle_beta   90.00
_cell.angle_gamma   90.00
#
_symmetry.space_group_name_H-M   'P 1'
#
loop_
_entity.id
_entity.type
_entity.pdbx_description
1 polymer ?
#
loop_
_entity_poly.entity_id
_entity_poly.type
_entity_poly.pdbx_seq_one_letter_code
_entity_poly.pdbx_strand_id
1 'polypeptide(L)'
;MADAPEPSRPSFTAFWKRSKEVLGVKKLRFVDANPGASPGSAGAQDAASEDTAVDKAQIRRVQVRKAQARHRQRKANYVKQLEMDVARLREMIETAERDSQLLLNENRAIRAQIEAAVRSKSLRLSLDQRVSLLKDTPPPSQLSSDTRVSLQPEHDAVTVTLGFDEMLNAARFYISSPPPTSHPPSRQESPPGPDTADLPDLTPSETQAAINFILA
;
A
#
# COMPACT_ATOMS: atom_id res chain seq x y z
N MET A 1 -22.50 48.91 -23.26
CA MET A 1 -21.96 48.27 -22.04
C MET A 1 -20.47 48.10 -22.25
N ALA A 2 -19.68 48.56 -21.28
CA ALA A 2 -18.25 48.80 -21.42
C ALA A 2 -17.42 47.51 -21.48
N ASP A 3 -16.45 47.51 -22.40
CA ASP A 3 -15.40 46.51 -22.56
C ASP A 3 -14.29 46.82 -21.53
N ALA A 4 -14.06 45.93 -20.58
CA ALA A 4 -13.03 46.10 -19.54
C ALA A 4 -11.79 45.27 -19.93
N PRO A 5 -10.59 45.86 -20.01
CA PRO A 5 -9.40 45.13 -20.43
C PRO A 5 -8.93 44.16 -19.33
N GLU A 6 -8.92 42.87 -19.65
CA GLU A 6 -8.28 41.79 -18.90
C GLU A 6 -6.86 42.20 -18.44
N PRO A 7 -6.47 41.98 -17.17
CA PRO A 7 -5.13 42.30 -16.70
C PRO A 7 -4.14 41.34 -17.37
N SER A 8 -3.54 41.80 -18.47
CA SER A 8 -2.48 41.13 -19.20
C SER A 8 -1.43 40.58 -18.23
N ARG A 9 -1.31 39.24 -18.20
CA ARG A 9 -0.27 38.51 -17.46
C ARG A 9 1.07 39.21 -17.72
N PRO A 10 1.76 39.75 -16.70
CA PRO A 10 3.04 40.40 -16.92
C PRO A 10 4.01 39.35 -17.48
N SER A 11 4.49 39.59 -18.70
CA SER A 11 5.48 38.71 -19.32
C SER A 11 6.72 38.62 -18.45
N PHE A 12 7.46 37.51 -18.55
CA PHE A 12 8.76 37.38 -17.88
C PHE A 12 9.69 38.57 -18.19
N THR A 13 9.61 39.12 -19.41
CA THR A 13 10.36 40.32 -19.80
C THR A 13 9.90 41.58 -19.04
N ALA A 14 8.61 41.73 -18.75
CA ALA A 14 8.10 42.81 -17.90
C ALA A 14 8.54 42.65 -16.45
N PHE A 15 8.55 41.42 -15.92
CA PHE A 15 9.07 41.11 -14.59
C PHE A 15 10.57 41.43 -14.47
N TRP A 16 11.37 41.08 -15.48
CA TRP A 16 12.81 41.39 -15.49
C TRP A 16 13.10 42.88 -15.61
N LYS A 17 12.34 43.61 -16.43
CA LYS A 17 12.48 45.07 -16.51
C LYS A 17 12.13 45.74 -15.19
N ARG A 18 11.02 45.32 -14.55
CA ARG A 18 10.59 45.83 -13.24
C ARG A 18 11.58 45.46 -12.14
N SER A 19 12.12 44.23 -12.14
CA SER A 19 13.20 43.83 -11.24
C SER A 19 14.46 44.64 -11.49
N LYS A 20 14.84 44.94 -12.74
CA LYS A 20 16.01 45.78 -13.05
C LYS A 20 15.80 47.24 -12.67
N GLU A 21 14.58 47.77 -12.74
CA GLU A 21 14.27 49.12 -12.25
C GLU A 21 14.29 49.18 -10.72
N VAL A 22 13.71 48.18 -10.04
CA VAL A 22 13.67 48.10 -8.57
C VAL A 22 15.05 47.78 -7.97
N LEU A 23 15.82 46.90 -8.62
CA LEU A 23 17.16 46.51 -8.20
C LEU A 23 18.25 47.43 -8.77
N GLY A 24 18.01 48.13 -9.87
CA GLY A 24 18.96 49.08 -10.47
C GLY A 24 19.20 50.33 -9.64
N VAL A 25 18.30 50.64 -8.70
CA VAL A 25 18.48 51.69 -7.68
C VAL A 25 19.50 51.26 -6.61
N LYS A 26 19.71 49.95 -6.43
CA LYS A 26 20.74 49.42 -5.53
C LYS A 26 21.91 48.97 -6.40
N LYS A 27 23.05 49.66 -6.31
CA LYS A 27 24.30 49.23 -6.94
C LYS A 27 24.69 47.86 -6.39
N LEU A 28 24.19 46.79 -7.00
CA LEU A 28 24.57 45.42 -6.72
C LEU A 28 25.99 45.25 -7.24
N ARG A 29 26.98 45.27 -6.34
CA ARG A 29 28.30 44.74 -6.66
C ARG A 29 28.15 43.22 -6.70
N PHE A 30 28.24 42.67 -7.89
CA PHE A 30 28.64 41.27 -8.03
C PHE A 30 30.10 41.19 -7.58
N VAL A 31 30.38 40.30 -6.63
CA VAL A 31 31.76 39.99 -6.26
C VAL A 31 32.32 39.15 -7.40
N ASP A 32 33.00 39.81 -8.33
CA ASP A 32 33.92 39.12 -9.23
C ASP A 32 35.04 38.55 -8.35
N ALA A 33 35.11 37.22 -8.26
CA ALA A 33 36.23 36.55 -7.62
C ALA A 33 37.46 36.74 -8.51
N ASN A 34 38.14 37.89 -8.38
CA ASN A 34 39.48 38.09 -8.89
C ASN A 34 40.48 37.54 -7.84
N PRO A 35 41.23 36.47 -8.13
CA PRO A 35 42.24 35.96 -7.19
C PRO A 35 43.49 36.82 -7.30
N GLY A 36 43.47 38.00 -6.68
CA GLY A 36 44.67 38.83 -6.53
C GLY A 36 44.40 40.31 -6.33
N ALA A 37 44.25 40.76 -5.08
CA ALA A 37 44.60 42.11 -4.64
C ALA A 37 44.70 42.19 -3.11
N SER A 38 45.80 42.79 -2.64
CA SER A 38 46.30 42.90 -1.26
C SER A 38 45.44 43.71 -0.27
N PRO A 39 45.72 43.59 1.05
CA PRO A 39 44.98 44.26 2.11
C PRO A 39 45.43 45.73 2.25
N GLY A 40 44.48 46.65 2.28
CA GLY A 40 44.79 48.07 2.48
C GLY A 40 43.55 48.95 2.43
N SER A 41 42.82 49.02 3.54
CA SER A 41 42.20 50.25 4.06
C SER A 41 41.40 49.88 5.32
N ALA A 42 42.02 50.08 6.49
CA ALA A 42 41.38 49.99 7.79
C ALA A 42 41.11 51.41 8.30
N GLY A 43 39.95 51.58 8.94
CA GLY A 43 39.67 52.71 9.83
C GLY A 43 38.52 53.60 9.38
N ALA A 44 37.28 53.21 9.71
CA ALA A 44 36.16 54.11 10.12
C ALA A 44 34.74 53.47 10.03
N GLN A 45 34.58 52.13 9.97
CA GLN A 45 33.25 51.49 9.90
C GLN A 45 33.06 50.25 10.81
N ASP A 46 33.97 49.99 11.76
CA ASP A 46 33.97 48.73 12.50
C ASP A 46 32.90 48.63 13.61
N ALA A 47 32.53 49.73 14.25
CA ALA A 47 31.60 49.69 15.40
C ALA A 47 30.13 49.37 15.02
N ALA A 48 29.63 49.89 13.90
CA ALA A 48 28.25 49.63 13.46
C ALA A 48 28.07 48.24 12.81
N SER A 49 29.16 47.65 12.33
CA SER A 49 29.15 46.33 11.70
C SER A 49 29.10 45.20 12.73
N GLU A 50 29.69 45.41 13.91
CA GLU A 50 29.82 44.42 14.98
C GLU A 50 28.46 44.13 15.67
N ASP A 51 27.68 45.15 15.98
CA ASP A 51 26.32 44.98 16.55
C ASP A 51 25.41 44.16 15.63
N THR A 52 25.44 44.43 14.32
CA THR A 52 24.65 43.65 13.35
C THR A 52 25.16 42.21 13.19
N ALA A 53 26.44 41.96 13.45
CA ALA A 53 27.03 40.62 13.40
C ALA A 53 26.65 39.80 14.64
N VAL A 54 26.62 40.43 15.83
CA VAL A 54 26.16 39.82 17.08
C VAL A 54 24.66 39.49 16.98
N ASP A 55 23.84 40.41 16.47
CA ASP A 55 22.41 40.16 16.24
C ASP A 55 22.17 39.01 15.25
N LYS A 56 22.91 38.96 14.14
CA LYS A 56 22.84 37.84 13.19
C LYS A 56 23.27 36.52 13.84
N ALA A 57 24.31 36.53 14.68
CA ALA A 57 24.74 35.35 15.42
C ALA A 57 23.68 34.89 16.43
N GLN A 58 23.01 35.82 17.11
CA GLN A 58 21.92 35.53 18.02
C GLN A 58 20.71 34.94 17.28
N ILE A 59 20.32 35.52 16.14
CA ILE A 59 19.26 34.98 15.27
C ILE A 59 19.57 33.55 14.84
N ARG A 60 20.81 33.28 14.39
CA ARG A 60 21.25 31.92 14.03
C ARG A 60 21.17 30.95 15.21
N ARG A 61 21.61 31.35 16.40
CA ARG A 61 21.52 30.51 17.62
C ARG A 61 20.08 30.16 17.97
N VAL A 62 19.16 31.11 17.86
CA VAL A 62 17.72 30.88 18.09
C VAL A 62 17.14 29.94 17.04
N GLN A 63 17.49 30.13 15.76
CA GLN A 63 17.06 29.25 14.68
C GLN A 63 17.57 27.82 14.87
N VAL A 64 18.84 27.64 15.23
CA VAL A 64 19.43 26.33 15.53
C VAL A 64 18.72 25.69 16.72
N ARG A 65 18.47 26.43 17.80
CA ARG A 65 17.69 25.92 18.94
C ARG A 65 16.29 25.45 18.53
N LYS A 66 15.58 26.24 17.72
CA LYS A 66 14.25 25.88 17.19
C LYS A 66 14.33 24.62 16.32
N ALA A 67 15.33 24.53 15.44
CA ALA A 67 15.54 23.37 14.58
C ALA A 67 15.88 22.11 15.39
N GLN A 68 16.74 22.23 16.40
CA GLN A 68 17.10 21.14 17.31
C GLN A 68 15.90 20.68 18.13
N ALA A 69 15.10 21.60 18.67
CA ALA A 69 13.86 21.28 19.37
C ALA A 69 12.88 20.53 18.47
N ARG A 70 12.66 21.02 17.24
CA ARG A 70 11.82 20.33 16.23
C ARG A 70 12.35 18.93 15.90
N HIS A 71 13.66 18.76 15.75
CA HIS A 71 14.26 17.45 15.49
C HIS A 71 14.04 16.48 16.66
N ARG A 72 14.30 16.92 17.90
CA ARG A 72 14.03 16.13 19.12
C ARG A 72 12.55 15.73 19.20
N GLN A 73 11.65 16.67 18.91
CA GLN A 73 10.21 16.40 18.88
C GLN A 73 9.84 15.36 17.83
N ARG A 74 10.33 15.50 16.59
CA ARG A 74 10.08 14.49 15.54
C ARG A 74 10.59 13.12 15.94
N LYS A 75 11.78 13.04 16.55
CA LYS A 75 12.33 11.77 17.03
C LYS A 75 11.46 11.15 18.12
N ALA A 76 11.00 11.94 19.09
CA ALA A 76 10.10 11.47 20.15
C ALA A 76 8.75 10.98 19.58
N ASN A 77 8.16 11.73 18.65
CA ASN A 77 6.91 11.34 17.99
C ASN A 77 7.08 10.04 17.18
N TYR A 78 8.19 9.89 16.46
CA TYR A 78 8.48 8.69 15.69
C TYR A 78 8.63 7.45 16.60
N VAL A 79 9.34 7.59 17.71
CA VAL A 79 9.47 6.50 18.71
C VAL A 79 8.09 6.13 19.26
N LYS A 80 7.27 7.12 19.64
CA LYS A 80 5.90 6.88 20.12
C LYS A 80 5.05 6.15 19.07
N GLN A 81 5.17 6.52 17.80
CA GLN A 81 4.46 5.84 16.71
C GLN A 81 4.90 4.38 16.59
N LEU A 82 6.21 4.11 16.63
CA LEU A 82 6.74 2.75 16.61
C LEU A 82 6.24 1.92 17.79
N GLU A 83 6.20 2.49 18.99
CA GLU A 83 5.67 1.80 20.19
C GLU A 83 4.19 1.45 20.02
N MET A 84 3.40 2.37 19.46
CA MET A 84 1.98 2.15 19.16
C MET A 84 1.78 1.07 18.10
N ASP A 85 2.60 1.08 17.04
CA ASP A 85 2.54 0.10 15.96
C ASP A 85 2.98 -1.29 16.44
N VAL A 86 3.99 -1.38 17.31
CA VAL A 86 4.39 -2.64 17.96
C VAL A 86 3.25 -3.21 18.81
N ALA A 87 2.55 -2.37 19.59
CA ALA A 87 1.41 -2.81 20.37
C ALA A 87 0.28 -3.33 19.46
N ARG A 88 -0.07 -2.59 18.39
CA ARG A 88 -1.08 -2.99 17.41
C ARG A 88 -0.72 -4.32 16.72
N LEU A 89 0.53 -4.49 16.28
CA LEU A 89 0.97 -5.72 15.63
C LEU A 89 0.89 -6.92 16.57
N ARG A 90 1.23 -6.75 17.85
CA ARG A 90 1.07 -7.81 18.86
C ARG A 90 -0.38 -8.22 19.05
N GLU A 91 -1.30 -7.26 19.13
CA GLU A 91 -2.74 -7.52 19.23
C GLU A 91 -3.29 -8.25 18.00
N MET A 92 -2.85 -7.84 16.79
CA MET A 92 -3.21 -8.52 15.55
C MET A 92 -2.71 -9.97 15.51
N ILE A 93 -1.47 -10.23 15.96
CA ILE A 93 -0.93 -11.58 16.06
C ILE A 93 -1.76 -12.42 17.02
N GLU A 94 -2.03 -11.91 18.23
CA GLU A 94 -2.82 -12.64 19.22
C GLU A 94 -4.22 -12.97 18.69
N THR A 95 -4.83 -12.04 17.95
CA THR A 95 -6.15 -12.25 17.33
C THR A 95 -6.09 -13.32 16.24
N ALA A 96 -5.12 -13.23 15.33
CA ALA A 96 -4.95 -14.22 14.28
C ALA A 96 -4.62 -15.62 14.83
N GLU A 97 -3.82 -15.70 15.90
CA GLU A 97 -3.51 -16.97 16.58
C GLU A 97 -4.74 -17.57 17.24
N ARG A 98 -5.57 -16.75 17.89
CA ARG A 98 -6.83 -17.20 18.51
C ARG A 98 -7.80 -17.73 17.46
N ASP A 99 -7.96 -17.01 16.35
CA ASP A 99 -8.82 -17.40 15.24
C ASP A 99 -8.34 -18.70 14.59
N SER A 100 -7.02 -18.84 14.41
CA SER A 100 -6.41 -20.07 13.89
C SER A 100 -6.70 -21.26 14.80
N GLN A 101 -6.53 -21.11 16.12
CA GLN A 101 -6.83 -22.17 17.08
C GLN A 101 -8.31 -22.56 17.07
N LEU A 102 -9.22 -21.58 16.97
CA LEU A 102 -10.65 -21.82 16.88
C LEU A 102 -10.98 -22.65 15.63
N LEU A 103 -10.49 -22.23 14.45
CA LEU A 103 -10.72 -22.96 13.20
C LEU A 103 -10.13 -24.37 13.22
N LEU A 104 -8.97 -24.57 13.85
CA LEU A 104 -8.38 -25.90 14.01
C LEU A 104 -9.23 -26.80 14.90
N ASN A 105 -9.76 -26.26 16.00
CA ASN A 105 -10.64 -26.98 16.92
C ASN A 105 -11.96 -27.36 16.23
N GLU A 106 -12.57 -26.43 15.48
CA GLU A 106 -13.78 -26.70 14.69
C GLU A 106 -13.55 -27.75 13.61
N ASN A 107 -12.46 -27.62 12.83
CA ASN A 107 -12.09 -28.62 11.83
C ASN A 107 -11.86 -30.00 12.46
N ARG A 108 -11.21 -30.06 13.63
CA ARG A 108 -11.03 -31.31 14.36
C ARG A 108 -12.38 -31.91 14.79
N ALA A 109 -13.29 -31.08 15.31
CA ALA A 109 -14.62 -31.53 15.72
C ALA A 109 -15.42 -32.07 14.53
N ILE A 110 -15.41 -31.36 13.39
CA ILE A 110 -16.07 -31.80 12.15
C ILE A 110 -15.49 -33.13 11.67
N ARG A 111 -14.16 -33.27 11.62
CA ARG A 111 -13.50 -34.53 11.22
C ARG A 111 -13.89 -35.68 12.14
N ALA A 112 -13.90 -35.48 13.45
CA ALA A 112 -14.32 -36.49 14.41
C ALA A 112 -15.79 -36.91 14.23
N GLN A 113 -16.69 -35.95 13.96
CA GLN A 113 -18.09 -36.24 13.66
C GLN A 113 -18.24 -37.04 12.36
N ILE A 114 -17.50 -36.69 11.30
CA ILE A 114 -17.49 -37.43 10.03
C ILE A 114 -17.00 -38.87 10.27
N GLU A 115 -15.90 -39.06 11.00
CA GLU A 115 -15.39 -40.39 11.33
C GLU A 115 -16.39 -41.22 12.15
N ALA A 116 -17.10 -40.60 13.09
CA ALA A 116 -18.16 -41.27 13.84
C ALA A 116 -19.37 -41.63 12.94
N ALA A 117 -19.78 -40.73 12.05
CA ALA A 117 -20.85 -40.96 11.09
C ALA A 117 -20.50 -42.07 10.08
N VAL A 118 -19.26 -42.10 9.58
CA VAL A 118 -18.76 -43.17 8.70
C VAL A 118 -18.71 -44.50 9.43
N ARG A 119 -18.18 -44.55 10.67
CA ARG A 119 -18.18 -45.78 11.47
C ARG A 119 -19.60 -46.28 11.75
N SER A 120 -20.50 -45.42 12.18
CA SER A 120 -21.89 -45.80 12.47
C SER A 120 -22.65 -46.23 11.21
N LYS A 121 -22.48 -45.57 10.06
CA LYS A 121 -23.02 -46.03 8.77
C LYS A 121 -22.40 -47.37 8.33
N SER A 122 -21.10 -47.56 8.49
CA SER A 122 -20.41 -48.83 8.21
C SER A 122 -20.90 -49.97 9.10
N LEU A 123 -21.29 -49.68 10.36
CA LEU A 123 -21.90 -50.64 11.27
C LEU A 123 -23.37 -50.91 10.96
N ARG A 124 -24.06 -49.97 10.29
CA ARG A 124 -25.46 -50.12 9.84
C ARG A 124 -25.60 -50.85 8.51
N LEU A 125 -24.54 -50.94 7.71
CA LEU A 125 -24.50 -51.81 6.54
C LEU A 125 -24.41 -53.27 7.00
N SER A 126 -25.49 -54.03 6.80
CA SER A 126 -25.52 -55.48 6.99
C SER A 126 -24.38 -56.16 6.22
N LEU A 127 -23.81 -57.24 6.77
CA LEU A 127 -22.74 -58.01 6.13
C LEU A 127 -23.10 -58.40 4.69
N ASP A 128 -24.36 -58.76 4.43
CA ASP A 128 -24.85 -59.10 3.10
C ASP A 128 -24.81 -57.91 2.12
N GLN A 129 -25.10 -56.70 2.59
CA GLN A 129 -25.05 -55.49 1.76
C GLN A 129 -23.60 -55.09 1.43
N ARG A 130 -22.67 -55.36 2.36
CA ARG A 130 -21.22 -55.16 2.14
C ARG A 130 -20.65 -56.18 1.16
N VAL A 131 -21.12 -57.43 1.19
CA VAL A 131 -20.71 -58.49 0.26
C VAL A 131 -21.27 -58.25 -1.15
N SER A 132 -22.51 -57.77 -1.29
CA SER A 132 -23.06 -57.40 -2.60
C SER A 132 -22.28 -56.27 -3.28
N LEU A 133 -21.92 -55.20 -2.56
CA LEU A 133 -21.11 -54.10 -3.11
C LEU A 133 -19.70 -54.52 -3.53
N LEU A 134 -19.12 -55.53 -2.87
CA LEU A 134 -17.80 -56.08 -3.23
C LEU A 134 -17.88 -57.02 -4.45
N LYS A 135 -19.06 -57.57 -4.74
CA LYS A 135 -19.29 -58.41 -5.92
C LYS A 135 -19.46 -57.59 -7.20
N ASP A 136 -19.82 -56.31 -7.07
CA ASP A 136 -20.01 -55.36 -8.17
C ASP A 136 -18.73 -54.59 -8.55
N THR A 137 -17.56 -54.87 -7.94
CA THR A 137 -16.31 -54.24 -8.39
C THR A 137 -15.84 -54.85 -9.72
N PRO A 138 -15.77 -54.08 -10.82
CA PRO A 138 -15.32 -54.60 -12.11
C PRO A 138 -13.85 -55.03 -12.05
N PRO A 139 -13.43 -56.03 -12.84
CA PRO A 139 -12.04 -56.48 -12.89
C PRO A 139 -11.09 -55.35 -13.30
N PRO A 140 -9.84 -55.34 -12.81
CA PRO A 140 -8.88 -54.24 -13.01
C PRO A 140 -8.57 -53.94 -14.47
N SER A 141 -8.88 -54.86 -15.38
CA SER A 141 -8.76 -54.69 -16.84
C SER A 141 -9.74 -53.66 -17.44
N GLN A 142 -10.70 -53.14 -16.67
CA GLN A 142 -11.63 -52.08 -17.10
C GLN A 142 -11.42 -50.73 -16.39
N LEU A 143 -10.42 -50.59 -15.51
CA LEU A 143 -10.00 -49.28 -15.01
C LEU A 143 -9.18 -48.58 -16.10
N SER A 144 -9.87 -47.96 -17.05
CA SER A 144 -9.29 -46.88 -17.84
C SER A 144 -8.91 -45.74 -16.88
N SER A 145 -7.79 -45.06 -17.17
CA SER A 145 -7.18 -44.00 -16.35
C SER A 145 -8.09 -42.79 -16.06
N ASP A 146 -9.30 -42.76 -16.63
CA ASP A 146 -10.35 -41.76 -16.39
C ASP A 146 -11.50 -42.34 -15.54
N THR A 147 -11.18 -42.89 -14.36
CA THR A 147 -12.22 -43.36 -13.43
C THR A 147 -12.95 -42.15 -12.82
N ARG A 148 -13.95 -41.65 -13.55
CA ARG A 148 -14.90 -40.63 -13.09
C ARG A 148 -15.88 -41.31 -12.13
N VAL A 149 -15.63 -41.18 -10.83
CA VAL A 149 -16.58 -41.61 -9.79
C VAL A 149 -17.81 -40.70 -9.88
N SER A 150 -18.79 -41.08 -10.69
CA SER A 150 -20.07 -40.39 -10.80
C SER A 150 -20.97 -40.82 -9.63
N LEU A 151 -20.76 -40.20 -8.48
CA LEU A 151 -21.81 -40.14 -7.46
C LEU A 151 -22.89 -39.24 -8.05
N GLN A 152 -24.00 -39.83 -8.51
CA GLN A 152 -25.23 -39.05 -8.71
C GLN A 152 -25.81 -38.72 -7.33
N PRO A 153 -25.79 -37.44 -6.97
CA PRO A 153 -27.02 -36.79 -6.53
C PRO A 153 -27.42 -35.74 -7.57
N GLU A 154 -28.68 -35.79 -7.98
CA GLU A 154 -29.43 -34.74 -8.66
C GLU A 154 -29.26 -33.38 -7.96
N HIS A 155 -28.20 -32.62 -8.22
CA HIS A 155 -28.07 -31.16 -8.06
C HIS A 155 -26.79 -30.73 -8.82
N ASP A 156 -26.89 -29.69 -9.65
CA ASP A 156 -25.85 -29.06 -10.50
C ASP A 156 -24.49 -29.77 -10.55
N ALA A 157 -24.19 -30.39 -11.69
CA ALA A 157 -23.02 -31.24 -11.91
C ALA A 157 -21.68 -30.49 -11.79
N VAL A 158 -21.21 -30.24 -10.57
CA VAL A 158 -19.86 -29.77 -10.26
C VAL A 158 -18.87 -30.88 -10.63
N THR A 159 -18.04 -30.64 -11.64
CA THR A 159 -16.97 -31.57 -12.02
C THR A 159 -15.69 -31.21 -11.26
N VAL A 160 -15.13 -32.19 -10.56
CA VAL A 160 -13.82 -32.08 -9.90
C VAL A 160 -12.81 -32.88 -10.70
N THR A 161 -11.77 -32.21 -11.21
CA THR A 161 -10.65 -32.83 -11.93
C THR A 161 -9.44 -32.89 -11.01
N LEU A 162 -9.02 -34.09 -10.66
CA LEU A 162 -7.80 -34.34 -9.89
C LEU A 162 -6.62 -34.52 -10.85
N GLY A 163 -5.48 -33.93 -10.53
CA GLY A 163 -4.25 -34.05 -11.31
C GLY A 163 -3.00 -33.97 -10.43
N PHE A 164 -1.85 -34.18 -11.04
CA PHE A 164 -0.54 -34.01 -10.38
C PHE A 164 0.19 -32.86 -11.07
N ASP A 165 0.87 -32.02 -10.30
CA ASP A 165 1.78 -30.98 -10.80
C ASP A 165 3.21 -31.50 -10.70
N GLU A 166 3.84 -31.79 -11.83
CA GLU A 166 5.19 -32.36 -11.89
C GLU A 166 6.27 -31.35 -11.48
N MET A 167 6.04 -30.04 -11.64
CA MET A 167 7.01 -29.00 -11.25
C MET A 167 7.01 -28.78 -9.74
N LEU A 168 5.84 -28.88 -9.11
CA LEU A 168 5.66 -28.73 -7.67
C LEU A 168 5.70 -30.06 -6.91
N ASN A 169 5.76 -31.18 -7.63
CA ASN A 169 5.68 -32.55 -7.10
C ASN A 169 4.51 -32.72 -6.11
N ALA A 170 3.35 -32.13 -6.43
CA ALA A 170 2.21 -32.02 -5.53
C ALA A 170 0.89 -32.34 -6.25
N ALA A 171 -0.07 -32.90 -5.50
CA ALA A 171 -1.42 -33.14 -6.00
C ALA A 171 -2.16 -31.81 -6.18
N ARG A 172 -2.82 -31.64 -7.34
CA ARG A 172 -3.65 -30.48 -7.68
C ARG A 172 -5.07 -30.92 -8.00
N PHE A 173 -6.03 -30.04 -7.78
CA PHE A 173 -7.41 -30.27 -8.21
C PHE A 173 -8.07 -29.00 -8.71
N TYR A 174 -8.97 -29.14 -9.65
CA TYR A 174 -9.78 -28.07 -10.22
C TYR A 174 -11.25 -28.41 -10.07
N ILE A 175 -12.05 -27.41 -9.72
CA ILE A 175 -13.50 -27.54 -9.57
C ILE A 175 -14.14 -26.65 -10.62
N SER A 176 -14.92 -27.24 -11.52
CA SER A 176 -15.66 -26.51 -12.56
C SER A 176 -17.16 -26.80 -12.45
N SER A 177 -17.97 -25.73 -12.39
CA SER A 177 -19.43 -25.82 -12.50
C SER A 177 -19.85 -25.49 -13.95
N PRO A 178 -20.92 -26.10 -14.49
CA PRO A 178 -21.46 -25.71 -15.78
C PRO A 178 -21.95 -24.24 -15.72
N PRO A 179 -21.77 -23.45 -16.79
CA PRO A 179 -22.24 -22.07 -16.81
C PRO A 179 -23.77 -22.02 -16.71
N PRO A 180 -24.35 -21.08 -15.96
CA PRO A 180 -25.80 -20.90 -15.94
C PRO A 180 -26.28 -20.50 -17.34
N THR A 181 -27.17 -21.31 -17.91
CA THR A 181 -27.91 -20.97 -19.14
C THR A 181 -28.93 -19.87 -18.85
N SER A 182 -28.49 -18.62 -18.86
CA SER A 182 -29.24 -17.47 -19.37
C SER A 182 -28.40 -16.20 -19.20
N HIS A 183 -28.53 -15.30 -20.18
CA HIS A 183 -28.01 -13.93 -20.28
C HIS A 183 -26.70 -13.77 -21.10
N PRO A 184 -26.68 -12.82 -22.07
CA PRO A 184 -25.52 -12.55 -22.93
C PRO A 184 -24.34 -12.00 -22.11
N PRO A 185 -23.09 -12.09 -22.63
CA PRO A 185 -21.90 -11.77 -21.86
C PRO A 185 -21.87 -10.27 -21.51
N SER A 186 -22.27 -9.93 -20.29
CA SER A 186 -21.78 -8.72 -19.64
C SER A 186 -20.30 -8.96 -19.38
N ARG A 187 -19.48 -8.21 -20.11
CA ARG A 187 -18.06 -8.04 -19.89
C ARG A 187 -17.87 -7.46 -18.48
N GLN A 188 -17.80 -8.34 -17.49
CA GLN A 188 -17.51 -7.97 -16.12
C GLN A 188 -16.00 -7.75 -16.05
N GLU A 189 -15.60 -6.50 -16.28
CA GLU A 189 -14.29 -6.02 -15.91
C GLU A 189 -14.05 -6.37 -14.45
N SER A 190 -12.93 -7.04 -14.23
CA SER A 190 -12.41 -7.33 -12.90
C SER A 190 -12.28 -6.01 -12.14
N PRO A 191 -12.58 -5.95 -10.83
CA PRO A 191 -12.22 -4.78 -10.06
C PRO A 191 -10.69 -4.65 -10.17
N PRO A 192 -10.17 -3.50 -10.63
CA PRO A 192 -8.74 -3.27 -10.57
C PRO A 192 -8.31 -3.40 -9.12
N GLY A 193 -7.16 -4.04 -8.90
CA GLY A 193 -6.49 -3.99 -7.60
C GLY A 193 -6.25 -2.54 -7.19
N PRO A 194 -5.77 -2.27 -5.97
CA PRO A 194 -5.32 -0.94 -5.61
C PRO A 194 -4.07 -0.59 -6.44
N ASP A 195 -4.31 -0.15 -7.67
CA ASP A 195 -3.35 0.58 -8.47
C ASP A 195 -3.01 1.83 -7.67
N THR A 196 -1.75 1.91 -7.29
CA THR A 196 -1.10 3.11 -6.81
C THR A 196 -1.08 4.16 -7.92
N ALA A 197 -2.23 4.75 -8.27
CA ALA A 197 -2.33 5.85 -9.21
C ALA A 197 -3.76 6.44 -9.21
N ASP A 198 -4.14 7.12 -8.14
CA ASP A 198 -5.19 8.15 -8.17
C ASP A 198 -5.05 9.02 -6.92
N LEU A 199 -3.96 9.80 -6.88
CA LEU A 199 -3.96 11.03 -6.09
C LEU A 199 -4.75 12.07 -6.90
N PRO A 200 -5.71 12.80 -6.29
CA PRO A 200 -6.37 13.89 -6.99
C PRO A 200 -5.29 14.86 -7.50
N ASP A 201 -5.39 15.29 -8.76
CA ASP A 201 -4.53 16.34 -9.30
C ASP A 201 -4.80 17.63 -8.51
N LEU A 202 -3.96 17.89 -7.49
CA LEU A 202 -4.07 19.10 -6.68
C LEU A 202 -3.84 20.30 -7.59
N THR A 203 -4.78 21.25 -7.57
CA THR A 203 -4.58 22.52 -8.27
C THR A 203 -3.32 23.22 -7.73
N PRO A 204 -2.65 24.09 -8.53
CA PRO A 204 -1.47 24.81 -8.07
C PRO A 204 -1.72 25.61 -6.77
N SER A 205 -2.94 26.10 -6.58
CA SER A 205 -3.40 26.77 -5.36
C SER A 205 -3.48 25.83 -4.15
N GLU A 206 -4.01 24.62 -4.32
CA GLU A 206 -4.11 23.63 -3.24
C GLU A 206 -2.73 23.07 -2.88
N THR A 207 -1.86 22.91 -3.88
CA THR A 207 -0.46 22.54 -3.66
C THR A 207 0.25 23.61 -2.83
N GLN A 208 0.09 24.89 -3.17
CA GLN A 208 0.68 25.97 -2.38
C GLN A 208 0.08 26.06 -0.96
N ALA A 209 -1.22 25.80 -0.80
CA ALA A 209 -1.86 25.74 0.50
C ALA A 209 -1.34 24.57 1.34
N ALA A 210 -1.17 23.39 0.75
CA ALA A 210 -0.58 22.22 1.40
C ALA A 210 0.89 22.47 1.79
N ILE A 211 1.68 23.08 0.91
CA ILE A 211 3.06 23.48 1.20
C ILE A 211 3.10 24.47 2.38
N ASN A 212 2.24 25.48 2.39
CA ASN A 212 2.18 26.44 3.47
C ASN A 212 1.75 25.79 4.80
N PHE A 213 0.84 24.82 4.77
CA PHE A 213 0.44 24.05 5.94
C PHE A 213 1.58 23.20 6.51
N ILE A 214 2.40 22.59 5.64
CA ILE A 214 3.56 21.77 6.04
C ILE A 214 4.70 22.63 6.60
N LEU A 215 4.84 23.89 6.16
CA LEU A 215 5.97 24.76 6.50
C LEU A 215 5.76 25.66 7.74
N ALA A 216 4.55 25.73 8.30
CA ALA A 216 4.27 26.45 9.56
C ALA A 216 4.91 25.75 10.78
#